data_AF-A0A9E7I4E3-F1
#
_entry.id   AF-A0A9E7I4E3-F1
#
_cell.length_a   1.000
_cell.length_b   1.000
_cell.length_c   1.000
_cell.angle_alpha   90.00
_cell.angle_beta   90.00
_cell.angle_gamma   90.00
#
_symmetry.space_group_name_H-M   'P 1'
#
loop_
_entity.id
_entity.type
_entity.pdbx_description
1 polymer ?
#
loop_
_entity_poly.entity_id
_entity_poly.type
_entity_poly.pdbx_seq_one_letter_code
_entity_poly.pdbx_strand_id
1 'polypeptide(L)'
;MEQDAKRKYEAESLSKKLEDLEASKQKLLGEKLDSCLSEELCEIERKIEKSLRSIRARKASHDSLTLTTSSSSYAMQFDHNIQVSSLEKGNASLREKVNQLCRLPSTVAEEVPSPSTRGQHTEADTELRIGRPGMENHDK
;
A
#
# COMPACT_ATOMS: atom_id res chain seq x y z
N MET A 1 53.80 27.32 10.64
CA MET A 1 53.21 27.41 12.00
C MET A 1 51.78 27.91 11.99
N GLU A 2 51.40 28.82 11.09
CA GLU A 2 50.07 29.47 11.08
C GLU A 2 48.87 28.53 10.85
N GLN A 3 49.00 27.51 9.99
CA GLN A 3 47.90 26.54 9.79
C GLN A 3 47.63 25.66 11.02
N ASP A 4 48.64 25.38 11.84
CA ASP A 4 48.47 24.55 13.04
C ASP A 4 47.73 25.33 14.14
N ALA A 5 48.08 26.61 14.31
CA ALA A 5 47.36 27.53 15.20
C ALA A 5 45.89 27.70 14.80
N LYS A 6 45.60 27.83 13.49
CA LYS A 6 44.23 27.92 12.98
C LYS A 6 43.40 26.66 13.29
N ARG A 7 43.95 25.46 13.04
CA ARG A 7 43.27 24.19 13.35
C ARG A 7 42.99 24.03 14.84
N LYS A 8 43.95 24.42 15.69
CA LYS A 8 43.78 24.38 17.16
C LYS A 8 42.65 25.31 17.61
N TYR A 9 42.63 26.55 17.11
CA TYR A 9 41.54 27.48 17.40
C TYR A 9 40.18 26.96 16.93
N GLU A 10 40.11 26.41 15.71
CA GLU A 10 38.87 25.80 15.18
C GLU A 10 38.42 24.61 16.04
N ALA A 11 39.34 23.74 16.47
CA ALA A 11 39.05 22.61 17.34
C ALA A 11 38.54 23.06 18.72
N GLU A 12 39.17 24.05 19.35
CA GLU A 12 38.73 24.64 20.62
C GLU A 12 37.34 25.28 20.49
N SER A 13 37.10 26.00 19.39
CA SER A 13 35.79 26.61 19.12
C SER A 13 34.69 25.55 18.97
N LEU A 14 34.96 24.45 18.28
CA LEU A 14 34.02 23.35 18.14
C LEU A 14 33.81 22.60 19.47
N SER A 15 34.87 22.38 20.26
CA SER A 15 34.77 21.79 21.59
C SER A 15 33.85 22.60 22.49
N LYS A 16 34.04 23.92 22.53
CA LYS A 16 33.19 24.83 23.31
C LYS A 16 31.73 24.77 22.89
N LYS A 17 31.44 24.75 21.58
CA LYS A 17 30.06 24.60 21.08
C LYS A 17 29.42 23.28 21.49
N LEU A 18 30.21 22.21 21.55
CA LEU A 18 29.74 20.89 21.96
C LEU A 18 29.40 20.89 23.46
N GLU A 19 30.25 21.51 24.28
CA GLU A 19 29.98 21.72 25.71
C GLU A 19 28.70 22.54 25.94
N ASP A 20 28.53 23.65 25.21
CA ASP A 20 27.33 24.50 25.31
C ASP A 20 26.05 23.72 24.91
N LEU A 21 26.13 22.88 23.88
CA LEU A 21 25.02 22.02 23.44
C LEU A 21 24.68 20.94 24.48
N GLU A 22 25.69 20.28 25.05
CA GLU A 22 25.47 19.25 26.08
C GLU A 22 24.88 19.86 27.36
N ALA A 23 25.36 21.05 27.76
CA ALA A 23 24.78 21.80 28.87
C ALA A 23 23.31 22.18 28.60
N SER A 24 23.01 22.66 27.39
CA SER A 24 21.64 22.98 26.99
C SER A 24 20.73 21.74 26.98
N LYS A 25 21.22 20.61 26.47
CA LYS A 25 20.51 19.32 26.48
C LYS A 25 20.20 18.86 27.90
N GLN A 26 21.18 18.88 28.80
CA GLN A 26 21.00 18.49 30.20
C GLN A 26 19.89 19.32 30.86
N LYS A 27 19.93 20.64 30.67
CA LYS A 27 18.86 21.53 31.16
C LYS A 27 17.48 21.18 30.61
N LEU A 28 17.37 20.90 29.30
CA LEU A 28 16.10 20.46 28.68
C LEU A 28 15.60 19.11 29.19
N LEU A 29 16.50 18.26 29.70
CA LEU A 29 16.18 16.96 30.31
C LEU A 29 15.87 17.08 31.82
N GLY A 30 15.97 18.28 32.40
CA GLY A 30 15.75 18.52 33.82
C GLY A 30 16.99 18.26 34.70
N GLU A 31 18.17 18.16 34.09
CA GLU A 31 19.44 17.93 34.76
C GLU A 31 20.22 19.25 34.95
N LYS A 32 21.09 19.31 35.97
CA LYS A 32 22.00 20.45 36.25
C LYS A 32 21.31 21.82 36.26
N LEU A 33 20.16 21.90 36.91
CA LEU A 33 19.35 23.12 37.02
C LEU A 33 19.77 24.04 38.17
N ASP A 34 20.69 23.60 39.04
CA ASP A 34 21.10 24.33 40.25
C ASP A 34 21.68 25.73 39.95
N SER A 35 22.22 25.93 38.76
CA SER A 35 22.77 27.22 38.30
C SER A 35 21.77 28.06 37.49
N CYS A 36 20.55 27.58 37.26
CA CYS A 36 19.57 28.27 36.43
C CYS A 36 18.77 29.29 37.23
N LEU A 37 18.55 30.46 36.62
CA LEU A 37 17.67 31.47 37.18
C LEU A 37 16.19 31.10 36.95
N SER A 38 15.30 31.65 37.77
CA SER A 38 13.86 31.39 37.65
C SER A 38 13.32 31.71 36.26
N GLU A 39 13.79 32.79 35.63
CA GLU A 39 13.37 33.17 34.28
C GLU A 39 13.83 32.14 33.24
N GLU A 40 15.08 31.69 33.34
CA GLU A 40 15.62 30.64 32.46
C GLU A 40 14.82 29.33 32.59
N LEU A 41 14.45 28.95 33.82
CA LEU A 41 13.62 27.77 34.08
C LEU A 41 12.24 27.90 33.42
N CYS A 42 11.58 29.05 33.55
CA CYS A 42 10.31 29.33 32.89
C CYS A 42 10.43 29.24 31.35
N GLU A 43 11.54 29.71 30.78
CA GLU A 43 11.76 29.58 29.34
C GLU A 43 11.95 28.13 28.89
N ILE A 44 12.71 27.35 29.67
CA ILE A 44 12.93 25.92 29.42
C ILE A 44 11.59 25.18 29.47
N GLU A 45 10.79 25.41 30.51
CA GLU A 45 9.45 24.82 30.67
C GLU A 45 8.57 25.12 29.46
N ARG A 46 8.45 26.40 29.08
CA ARG A 46 7.64 26.82 27.93
C ARG A 46 8.10 26.16 26.62
N LYS A 47 9.43 26.02 26.41
CA LYS A 47 9.98 25.34 25.23
C LYS A 47 9.60 23.86 25.22
N ILE A 48 9.74 23.19 26.36
CA ILE A 48 9.38 21.78 26.53
C ILE A 48 7.88 21.58 26.30
N GLU A 49 7.02 22.37 26.94
CA GLU A 49 5.56 22.26 26.81
C GLU A 49 5.12 22.41 25.35
N LYS A 50 5.62 23.45 24.66
CA LYS A 50 5.31 23.68 23.24
C LYS A 50 5.75 22.50 22.37
N SER A 51 6.95 21.97 22.60
CA SER A 51 7.48 20.83 21.82
C SER A 51 6.68 19.56 22.07
N LEU A 52 6.34 19.25 23.33
CA LEU A 52 5.55 18.09 23.71
C LEU A 52 4.14 18.15 23.14
N ARG A 53 3.50 19.33 23.16
CA ARG A 53 2.20 19.54 22.52
C ARG A 53 2.26 19.19 21.04
N SER A 54 3.28 19.67 20.33
CA SER A 54 3.49 19.37 18.90
C SER A 54 3.76 17.87 18.65
N ILE A 55 4.63 17.24 19.45
CA ILE A 55 4.93 15.81 19.32
C ILE A 55 3.68 14.96 19.56
N ARG A 56 2.91 15.26 20.63
CA ARG A 56 1.67 14.55 20.96
C ARG A 56 0.62 14.73 19.88
N ALA A 57 0.45 15.94 19.34
CA ALA A 57 -0.48 16.19 18.24
C ALA A 57 -0.13 15.38 16.99
N ARG A 58 1.15 15.36 16.60
CA ARG A 58 1.63 14.56 15.46
C ARG A 58 1.41 13.06 15.69
N LYS A 59 1.74 12.57 16.88
CA LYS A 59 1.52 11.16 17.24
C LYS A 59 0.04 10.81 17.17
N ALA A 60 -0.83 11.63 17.76
CA ALA A 60 -2.27 11.43 17.70
C ALA A 60 -2.81 11.45 16.25
N SER A 61 -2.30 12.32 15.37
CA SER A 61 -2.71 12.31 13.96
C SER A 61 -2.28 11.04 13.23
N HIS A 62 -1.10 10.51 13.54
CA HIS A 62 -0.61 9.27 12.96
C HIS A 62 -1.40 8.05 13.47
N ASP A 63 -1.69 8.02 14.77
CA ASP A 63 -2.48 6.96 15.41
C ASP A 63 -3.94 6.98 14.93
N SER A 64 -4.54 8.17 14.76
CA SER A 64 -5.87 8.35 14.17
C SER A 64 -5.91 7.88 12.71
N LEU A 65 -4.90 8.24 11.91
CA LEU A 65 -4.79 7.78 10.52
C LEU A 65 -4.69 6.26 10.44
N THR A 66 -3.84 5.63 11.25
CA THR A 66 -3.69 4.16 11.26
C THR A 66 -4.98 3.45 11.69
N LEU A 67 -5.71 3.97 12.69
CA LEU A 67 -6.98 3.41 13.12
C LEU A 67 -8.10 3.58 12.08
N THR A 68 -8.11 4.72 11.38
CA THR A 68 -9.10 5.01 10.33
C THR A 68 -8.84 4.19 9.06
N THR A 69 -7.57 4.07 8.64
CA THR A 69 -7.18 3.26 7.48
C THR A 69 -7.51 1.78 7.70
N SER A 70 -7.20 1.24 8.87
CA SER A 70 -7.54 -0.15 9.20
C SER A 70 -9.06 -0.37 9.23
N SER A 71 -9.83 0.49 9.92
CA SER A 71 -11.29 0.37 9.94
C SER A 71 -11.92 0.47 8.53
N SER A 72 -11.45 1.40 7.71
CA SER A 72 -11.92 1.56 6.32
C SER A 72 -11.55 0.37 5.44
N SER A 73 -10.33 -0.18 5.57
CA SER A 73 -9.93 -1.37 4.79
C SER A 73 -10.72 -2.61 5.21
N TYR A 74 -11.00 -2.81 6.51
CA TYR A 74 -11.84 -3.90 6.98
C TYR A 74 -13.27 -3.79 6.45
N ALA A 75 -13.85 -2.58 6.44
CA ALA A 75 -15.16 -2.34 5.87
C ALA A 75 -15.21 -2.68 4.36
N MET A 76 -14.24 -2.20 3.57
CA MET A 76 -14.16 -2.53 2.14
C MET A 76 -13.92 -4.02 1.88
N GLN A 77 -13.09 -4.68 2.68
CA GLN A 77 -12.82 -6.11 2.58
C GLN A 77 -14.08 -6.94 2.89
N PHE A 78 -14.85 -6.52 3.90
CA PHE A 78 -16.10 -7.18 4.27
C PHE A 78 -17.12 -7.12 3.13
N ASP A 79 -17.37 -5.93 2.58
CA ASP A 79 -18.30 -5.75 1.46
C ASP A 79 -17.88 -6.57 0.23
N HIS A 80 -16.59 -6.55 -0.11
CA HIS A 80 -16.03 -7.35 -1.19
C HIS A 80 -16.24 -8.86 -0.96
N ASN A 81 -16.01 -9.36 0.26
CA ASN A 81 -16.17 -10.77 0.58
C ASN A 81 -17.64 -11.23 0.48
N ILE A 82 -18.59 -10.39 0.89
CA ILE A 82 -20.02 -10.66 0.72
C ILE A 82 -20.39 -10.77 -0.76
N GLN A 83 -19.86 -9.85 -1.58
CA GLN A 83 -20.06 -9.87 -3.03
C GLN A 83 -19.46 -11.12 -3.69
N VAL A 84 -18.22 -11.47 -3.35
CA VAL A 84 -17.56 -12.70 -3.85
C VAL A 84 -18.38 -13.93 -3.48
N SER A 85 -18.82 -14.06 -2.23
CA SER A 85 -19.64 -15.20 -1.79
C SER A 85 -20.97 -15.32 -2.57
N SER A 86 -21.60 -14.19 -2.89
CA SER A 86 -22.82 -14.16 -3.72
C SER A 86 -22.55 -14.68 -5.14
N LEU A 87 -21.46 -14.21 -5.76
CA LEU A 87 -21.05 -14.64 -7.10
C LEU A 87 -20.67 -16.13 -7.14
N GLU A 88 -19.97 -16.63 -6.13
CA GLU A 88 -19.61 -18.05 -6.02
C GLU A 88 -20.85 -18.95 -5.95
N LYS A 89 -21.85 -18.59 -5.14
CA LYS A 89 -23.12 -19.32 -5.06
C LYS A 89 -23.86 -19.32 -6.41
N GLY A 90 -23.91 -18.16 -7.09
CA GLY A 90 -24.48 -18.04 -8.42
C GLY A 90 -23.75 -18.93 -9.44
N ASN A 91 -22.43 -18.90 -9.44
CA ASN A 91 -21.60 -19.72 -10.33
C ASN A 91 -21.74 -21.21 -10.04
N ALA A 92 -21.86 -21.63 -8.78
CA ALA A 92 -22.12 -23.02 -8.43
C ALA A 92 -23.45 -23.51 -9.01
N SER A 93 -24.51 -22.71 -8.87
CA SER A 93 -25.83 -23.03 -9.45
C SER A 93 -25.81 -23.06 -10.98
N LEU A 94 -25.06 -22.15 -11.62
CA LEU A 94 -24.86 -22.18 -13.08
C LEU A 94 -24.11 -23.43 -13.52
N ARG A 95 -23.04 -23.82 -12.83
CA ARG A 95 -22.30 -25.06 -13.11
C ARG A 95 -23.18 -26.29 -12.94
N GLU A 96 -24.04 -26.30 -11.92
CA GLU A 96 -25.01 -27.36 -11.71
C GLU A 96 -26.00 -27.45 -12.87
N LYS A 97 -26.58 -26.32 -13.31
CA LYS A 97 -27.47 -26.27 -14.47
C LYS A 97 -26.79 -26.74 -15.75
N VAL A 98 -25.55 -26.31 -16.00
CA VAL A 98 -24.75 -26.79 -17.15
C VAL A 98 -24.53 -28.30 -17.05
N ASN A 99 -24.16 -28.82 -15.87
CA ASN A 99 -23.99 -30.26 -15.66
C ASN A 99 -25.29 -31.05 -15.85
N GLN A 100 -26.44 -30.51 -15.46
CA GLN A 100 -27.76 -31.11 -15.69
C GLN A 100 -28.11 -31.12 -17.18
N LEU A 101 -27.85 -30.02 -17.91
CA LEU A 101 -28.03 -29.95 -19.36
C LEU A 101 -27.12 -30.93 -20.11
N CYS A 102 -25.88 -31.11 -19.66
CA CYS A 102 -24.95 -32.09 -20.22
C CYS A 102 -25.26 -33.55 -19.82
N ARG A 103 -26.11 -33.79 -18.81
CA ARG A 103 -26.52 -35.12 -18.34
C ARG A 103 -27.77 -35.67 -19.02
N LEU A 104 -28.43 -34.90 -19.88
CA LEU A 104 -29.55 -35.41 -20.66
C LEU A 104 -29.05 -36.50 -21.62
N PRO A 105 -29.61 -37.72 -21.60
CA PRO A 105 -29.30 -38.71 -22.60
C PRO A 105 -29.78 -38.20 -23.96
N SER A 106 -28.85 -37.93 -24.85
CA SER A 106 -29.13 -37.96 -26.28
C SER A 106 -29.57 -39.39 -26.60
N THR A 107 -30.87 -39.58 -26.78
CA THR A 107 -31.44 -40.88 -27.15
C THR A 107 -31.12 -41.13 -28.63
N VAL A 108 -30.17 -42.03 -28.81
CA VAL A 108 -29.90 -42.94 -29.93
C VAL A 108 -30.71 -42.71 -31.22
N ALA A 109 -29.94 -42.34 -32.25
CA ALA A 109 -30.01 -42.81 -33.64
C ALA A 109 -31.21 -43.69 -34.05
N GLU A 110 -32.05 -43.13 -34.93
CA GLU A 110 -32.61 -43.87 -36.07
C GLU A 110 -32.09 -43.20 -37.35
N GLU A 111 -31.31 -43.93 -38.15
CA GLU A 111 -31.15 -43.64 -39.58
C GLU A 111 -32.46 -44.05 -40.29
N VAL A 112 -33.06 -43.26 -41.21
CA VAL A 112 -32.92 -43.28 -42.70
C VAL A 112 -34.17 -42.51 -43.26
N PRO A 113 -34.27 -41.90 -44.47
CA PRO A 113 -33.45 -40.94 -45.25
C PRO A 113 -34.20 -39.63 -45.69
N SER A 114 -33.41 -38.62 -46.13
CA SER A 114 -33.59 -37.40 -46.98
C SER A 114 -34.92 -37.10 -47.74
N PRO A 115 -35.23 -35.85 -48.24
CA PRO A 115 -34.30 -34.74 -48.55
C PRO A 115 -34.76 -33.28 -48.26
N SER A 116 -33.78 -32.36 -48.34
CA SER A 116 -33.91 -30.93 -48.66
C SER A 116 -34.48 -29.95 -47.62
N THR A 117 -33.59 -29.30 -46.87
CA THR A 117 -33.51 -27.82 -46.89
C THR A 117 -32.05 -27.39 -46.78
N ARG A 118 -31.46 -27.14 -47.96
CA ARG A 118 -30.35 -26.23 -48.28
C ARG A 118 -29.67 -25.54 -47.08
N GLY A 119 -28.68 -26.19 -46.51
CA GLY A 119 -27.63 -25.55 -45.72
C GLY A 119 -26.63 -24.88 -46.65
N GLN A 120 -26.46 -23.56 -46.54
CA GLN A 120 -25.22 -22.89 -46.92
C GLN A 120 -24.72 -22.18 -45.66
N HIS A 121 -24.24 -22.96 -44.69
CA HIS A 121 -23.33 -22.43 -43.69
C HIS A 121 -21.94 -22.79 -44.20
N THR A 122 -21.29 -21.82 -44.83
CA THR A 122 -19.86 -21.88 -45.08
C THR A 122 -19.16 -21.86 -43.73
N GLU A 123 -18.61 -23.01 -43.35
CA GLU A 123 -17.75 -23.19 -42.19
C GLU A 123 -16.47 -22.39 -42.43
N ALA A 124 -16.34 -21.25 -41.75
CA ALA A 124 -15.10 -20.49 -41.73
C ALA A 124 -14.26 -21.02 -40.57
N ASP A 125 -13.30 -21.87 -40.89
CA ASP A 125 -12.25 -22.27 -39.95
C ASP A 125 -11.48 -21.03 -39.51
N THR A 126 -11.67 -20.62 -38.26
CA THR A 126 -10.87 -19.55 -37.65
C THR A 126 -9.75 -20.17 -36.84
N GLU A 127 -8.56 -20.19 -37.41
CA GLU A 127 -7.36 -20.68 -36.72
C GLU A 127 -6.96 -19.68 -35.62
N LEU A 128 -6.94 -20.14 -34.36
CA LEU A 128 -6.68 -19.29 -33.19
C LEU A 128 -5.18 -19.03 -33.04
N ARG A 129 -4.69 -17.90 -33.58
CA ARG A 129 -3.30 -17.47 -33.38
C ARG A 129 -3.15 -16.68 -32.08
N ILE A 130 -2.60 -17.32 -31.05
CA ILE A 130 -2.17 -16.63 -29.83
C ILE A 130 -0.74 -16.13 -30.03
N GLY A 131 -0.56 -14.82 -30.21
CA GLY A 131 0.74 -14.17 -30.32
C GLY A 131 0.65 -12.65 -30.08
N ARG A 132 1.74 -12.01 -29.65
CA ARG A 132 1.78 -10.54 -29.47
C ARG A 132 1.66 -9.85 -30.84
N PRO A 133 0.80 -8.83 -31.01
CA PRO A 133 0.62 -8.16 -32.29
C PRO A 133 1.87 -7.38 -32.70
N GLY A 134 2.25 -7.47 -33.98
CA GLY A 134 3.20 -6.52 -34.61
C GLY A 134 4.67 -6.93 -34.60
N MET A 135 5.01 -8.05 -35.25
CA MET A 135 6.35 -8.22 -35.81
C MET A 135 6.23 -8.65 -37.26
N GLU A 136 6.15 -7.63 -38.13
CA GLU A 136 6.35 -7.76 -39.55
C GLU A 136 7.83 -8.13 -39.77
N ASN A 137 8.11 -9.41 -39.97
CA ASN A 137 9.37 -9.81 -40.57
C ASN A 137 9.10 -10.00 -42.06
N HIS A 138 9.42 -8.97 -42.83
CA HIS A 138 9.75 -9.14 -44.23
C HIS A 138 10.89 -10.15 -44.32
N ASP A 139 10.66 -11.30 -44.93
CA ASP A 139 11.75 -12.03 -45.56
C ASP A 139 11.25 -12.89 -46.74
N LYS A 140 11.84 -12.53 -47.89
CA LYS A 140 11.85 -13.11 -49.24
C LYS A 140 10.64 -12.89 -50.15
#